data_AF-A0A8F5GWP4-F1
#
_entry.id   AF-A0A8F5GWP4-F1
#
_cell.length_a   1.000
_cell.length_b   1.000
_cell.length_c   1.000
_cell.angle_alpha   90.00
_cell.angle_beta   90.00
_cell.angle_gamma   90.00
#
_symmetry.space_group_name_H-M   'P 1'
#
loop_
_entity.id
_entity.type
_entity.pdbx_description
1 polymer ?
#
loop_
_entity_poly.entity_id
_entity_poly.type
_entity_poly.pdbx_seq_one_letter_code
_entity_poly.pdbx_strand_id
1 'polypeptide(L)'
;MGSEFTTSDARELTSQWDFVTRSIVRVKNRLRRDLVLLGYRDSLSRKNLNEVLRGEDNAVLSEVRFLLGELERLEARKREIEKELENVVPKDSLIFTIPGIGRTLGCIILARVGDVKRFGDKKRFVAYCGLDPLVESSGKSVVSRGISRRGDAVLRSSILQL
;
A
#
# COMPACT_ATOMS: atom_id res chain seq x y z
N MET A 1 -12.03 27.04 12.76
CA MET A 1 -12.26 25.89 13.65
C MET A 1 -11.99 24.61 12.87
N GLY A 2 -10.70 24.33 12.62
CA GLY A 2 -10.29 23.07 12.01
C GLY A 2 -10.08 22.07 13.13
N SER A 3 -10.77 20.94 13.09
CA SER A 3 -10.52 19.82 13.98
C SER A 3 -9.03 19.49 13.96
N GLU A 4 -8.37 19.55 15.12
CA GLU A 4 -6.99 19.08 15.30
C GLU A 4 -6.95 17.58 15.02
N PHE A 5 -6.80 17.21 13.75
CA PHE A 5 -6.39 15.86 13.40
C PHE A 5 -4.97 15.68 13.90
N THR A 6 -4.81 14.80 14.89
CA THR A 6 -3.50 14.56 15.49
C THR A 6 -2.63 13.78 14.51
N THR A 7 -1.31 13.90 14.63
CA THR A 7 -0.36 13.03 13.89
C THR A 7 -0.65 11.54 14.12
N SER A 8 -1.31 11.18 15.22
CA SER A 8 -1.79 9.83 15.50
C SER A 8 -2.86 9.37 14.52
N ASP A 9 -3.85 10.23 14.24
CA ASP A 9 -4.97 9.91 13.36
C ASP A 9 -4.51 9.72 11.91
N ALA A 10 -3.61 10.59 11.44
CA ALA A 10 -3.02 10.45 10.10
C ALA A 10 -2.22 9.14 9.94
N ARG A 11 -1.52 8.70 11.01
CA ARG A 11 -0.80 7.42 11.02
C ARG A 11 -1.74 6.23 11.01
N GLU A 12 -2.86 6.32 11.73
CA GLU A 12 -3.88 5.29 11.73
C GLU A 12 -4.54 5.14 10.36
N LEU A 13 -4.91 6.25 9.71
CA LEU A 13 -5.42 6.23 8.33
C LEU A 13 -4.42 5.57 7.35
N THR A 14 -3.14 5.84 7.53
CA THR A 14 -2.10 5.20 6.72
C THR A 14 -2.00 3.68 6.98
N SER A 15 -2.14 3.26 8.24
CA SER A 15 -2.19 1.84 8.62
C SER A 15 -3.39 1.13 7.97
N GLN A 16 -4.56 1.76 8.02
CA GLN A 16 -5.77 1.26 7.37
C GLN A 16 -5.60 1.19 5.85
N TRP A 17 -4.98 2.19 5.23
CA TRP A 17 -4.69 2.18 3.79
C TRP A 17 -3.79 1.00 3.39
N ASP A 18 -2.72 0.72 4.15
CA ASP A 18 -1.84 -0.43 3.89
C ASP A 18 -2.60 -1.76 4.05
N PHE A 19 -3.40 -1.89 5.11
CA PHE A 19 -4.23 -3.08 5.33
C PHE A 19 -5.21 -3.34 4.18
N VAL A 20 -5.94 -2.30 3.75
CA VAL A 20 -6.91 -2.39 2.65
C VAL A 20 -6.19 -2.72 1.33
N THR A 21 -5.07 -2.05 1.05
CA THR A 21 -4.27 -2.30 -0.17
C THR A 21 -3.77 -3.74 -0.22
N ARG A 22 -3.24 -4.27 0.88
CA ARG A 22 -2.83 -5.69 0.97
C ARG A 22 -4.01 -6.63 0.82
N SER A 23 -5.17 -6.27 1.36
CA SER A 23 -6.39 -7.08 1.24
C SER A 23 -6.88 -7.13 -0.20
N ILE A 24 -6.86 -6.02 -0.93
CA ILE A 24 -7.14 -5.97 -2.38
C ILE A 24 -6.19 -6.89 -3.14
N VAL A 25 -4.89 -6.85 -2.86
CA VAL A 25 -3.90 -7.72 -3.51
C VAL A 25 -4.20 -9.19 -3.24
N ARG A 26 -4.53 -9.55 -1.99
CA ARG A 26 -4.91 -10.92 -1.62
C ARG A 26 -6.14 -11.40 -2.39
N VAL A 27 -7.19 -10.58 -2.46
CA VAL A 27 -8.42 -10.89 -3.20
C VAL A 27 -8.13 -11.04 -4.69
N LYS A 28 -7.38 -10.12 -5.31
CA LYS A 28 -6.99 -10.21 -6.73
C LYS A 28 -6.17 -11.46 -7.01
N ASN A 29 -5.24 -11.83 -6.12
CA ASN A 29 -4.45 -13.04 -6.28
C ASN A 29 -5.30 -14.31 -6.12
N ARG A 30 -6.28 -14.30 -5.21
CA ARG A 30 -7.24 -15.39 -5.06
C ARG A 30 -8.11 -15.55 -6.31
N LEU A 31 -8.69 -14.45 -6.81
CA LEU A 31 -9.45 -14.44 -8.05
C LEU A 31 -8.63 -14.96 -9.24
N ARG A 32 -7.36 -14.55 -9.38
CA ARG A 32 -6.48 -15.09 -10.43
C ARG A 32 -6.34 -16.61 -10.33
N ARG A 33 -6.14 -17.14 -9.12
CA ARG A 33 -6.09 -18.60 -8.90
C ARG A 33 -7.39 -19.28 -9.33
N ASP A 34 -8.54 -18.73 -8.94
CA ASP A 34 -9.84 -19.34 -9.24
C ASP A 34 -10.14 -19.31 -10.75
N LEU A 35 -9.74 -18.24 -11.45
CA LEU A 35 -9.80 -18.16 -12.93
C LEU A 35 -8.95 -19.23 -13.61
N VAL A 36 -7.75 -19.49 -13.09
CA VAL A 36 -6.86 -20.55 -13.62
C VAL A 36 -7.49 -21.93 -13.41
N LEU A 37 -8.14 -22.18 -12.26
CA LEU A 37 -8.84 -23.44 -12.00
C LEU A 37 -10.03 -23.67 -12.95
N LEU A 38 -10.64 -22.59 -13.45
CA LEU A 38 -11.70 -22.65 -14.45
C LEU A 38 -11.17 -22.76 -15.90
N GLY A 39 -9.86 -22.89 -16.10
CA GLY A 39 -9.26 -23.12 -17.42
C GLY A 39 -8.91 -21.84 -18.20
N TYR A 40 -9.03 -20.65 -17.59
CA TYR A 40 -8.67 -19.39 -18.23
C TYR A 40 -7.15 -19.17 -18.17
N ARG A 41 -6.51 -18.96 -19.33
CA ARG A 41 -5.05 -18.77 -19.47
C ARG A 41 -4.54 -17.38 -19.07
N ASP A 42 -4.96 -16.91 -17.91
CA ASP A 42 -4.35 -15.77 -17.21
C ASP A 42 -4.78 -14.34 -17.66
N SER A 43 -4.60 -13.42 -16.73
CA SER A 43 -5.12 -12.06 -16.57
C SER A 43 -6.54 -11.98 -16.04
N LEU A 44 -6.65 -11.40 -14.85
CA LEU A 44 -7.88 -10.86 -14.26
C LEU A 44 -8.38 -9.72 -15.18
N SER A 45 -8.92 -10.11 -16.33
CA SER A 45 -9.38 -9.21 -17.39
C SER A 45 -10.89 -9.12 -17.35
N ARG A 46 -11.42 -7.96 -17.73
CA ARG A 46 -12.87 -7.74 -17.78
C ARG A 46 -13.56 -8.72 -18.73
N LYS A 47 -12.88 -9.14 -19.80
CA LYS A 47 -13.36 -10.16 -20.73
C LYS A 47 -13.51 -11.53 -20.04
N ASN A 48 -12.45 -12.00 -19.37
CA ASN A 48 -12.45 -13.30 -18.70
C ASN A 48 -13.48 -13.34 -17.56
N LEU A 49 -13.58 -12.26 -16.77
CA LEU A 49 -14.58 -12.16 -15.70
C LEU A 49 -16.01 -12.24 -16.26
N ASN A 50 -16.31 -11.53 -17.35
CA ASN A 50 -17.64 -11.59 -17.97
C ASN A 50 -17.97 -12.97 -18.54
N GLU A 51 -16.98 -13.69 -19.06
CA GLU A 51 -17.15 -15.05 -19.59
C GLU A 51 -17.41 -16.06 -18.47
N VAL A 52 -16.64 -15.98 -17.39
CA VAL A 52 -16.79 -16.79 -16.18
C VAL A 52 -18.16 -16.59 -15.55
N LEU A 53 -18.61 -15.34 -15.43
CA LEU A 53 -19.90 -15.01 -14.82
C LEU A 53 -21.11 -15.52 -15.61
N ARG A 54 -20.94 -15.87 -16.89
CA ARG A 54 -21.98 -16.46 -17.77
C ARG A 54 -22.04 -17.99 -17.70
N GLY A 55 -21.08 -18.64 -17.03
CA GLY A 55 -21.08 -20.09 -16.85
C GLY A 55 -22.19 -20.58 -15.91
N GLU A 56 -22.40 -21.89 -15.90
CA GLU A 56 -23.34 -22.55 -14.98
C GLU A 56 -22.90 -22.42 -13.53
N ASP A 57 -23.86 -22.15 -12.64
CA ASP A 57 -23.60 -21.97 -11.21
C ASP A 57 -22.92 -23.20 -10.60
N ASN A 58 -21.75 -22.98 -10.02
CA ASN A 58 -20.99 -23.97 -9.27
C ASN A 58 -20.26 -23.29 -8.11
N ALA A 59 -19.67 -24.09 -7.22
CA ALA A 59 -18.99 -23.59 -6.03
C ALA A 59 -17.88 -22.56 -6.34
N VAL A 60 -17.19 -22.70 -7.48
CA VAL A 60 -16.12 -21.79 -7.89
C VAL A 60 -16.69 -20.46 -8.40
N LEU A 61 -17.79 -20.48 -9.16
CA LEU A 61 -18.46 -19.25 -9.61
C LEU A 61 -19.05 -18.45 -8.45
N SER A 62 -19.65 -19.12 -7.46
CA SER A 62 -20.15 -18.47 -6.24
C SER A 62 -19.04 -17.76 -5.48
N GLU A 63 -17.87 -18.41 -5.33
CA GLU A 63 -16.68 -17.81 -4.72
C GLU A 63 -16.18 -16.60 -5.53
N VAL A 64 -16.11 -16.71 -6.86
CA VAL A 64 -15.71 -15.59 -7.74
C VAL A 64 -16.65 -14.38 -7.57
N ARG A 65 -17.97 -14.61 -7.54
CA ARG A 65 -18.96 -13.54 -7.30
C ARG A 65 -18.76 -12.87 -5.94
N PHE A 66 -18.55 -13.67 -4.89
CA PHE A 66 -18.28 -13.17 -3.54
C PHE A 66 -17.02 -12.29 -3.51
N LEU A 67 -15.91 -12.80 -4.06
CA LEU A 67 -14.62 -12.10 -4.08
C LEU A 67 -14.67 -10.81 -4.90
N LEU A 68 -15.46 -10.75 -5.98
CA LEU A 68 -15.67 -9.52 -6.75
C LEU A 68 -16.42 -8.47 -5.92
N GLY A 69 -17.47 -8.85 -5.19
CA GLY A 69 -18.19 -7.94 -4.29
C GLY A 69 -17.30 -7.42 -3.16
N GLU A 70 -16.47 -8.29 -2.57
CA GLU A 70 -15.48 -7.89 -1.56
C GLU A 70 -14.41 -6.96 -2.16
N LEU A 71 -13.97 -7.20 -3.39
CA LEU A 71 -13.04 -6.32 -4.08
C LEU A 71 -13.62 -4.91 -4.27
N GLU A 72 -14.87 -4.79 -4.71
CA GLU A 72 -15.55 -3.50 -4.87
C GLU A 72 -15.65 -2.74 -3.54
N ARG A 73 -15.99 -3.44 -2.45
CA ARG A 73 -16.05 -2.87 -1.09
C ARG A 73 -14.69 -2.37 -0.63
N LEU A 74 -13.64 -3.17 -0.80
CA LEU A 74 -12.28 -2.78 -0.43
C LEU A 74 -11.78 -1.59 -1.26
N GLU A 75 -12.06 -1.56 -2.57
CA GLU A 75 -11.70 -0.43 -3.43
C GLU A 75 -12.46 0.85 -3.06
N ALA A 76 -13.73 0.75 -2.65
CA ALA A 76 -14.49 1.88 -2.11
C ALA A 76 -13.85 2.39 -0.80
N ARG A 77 -13.54 1.50 0.15
CA ARG A 77 -12.90 1.87 1.41
C ARG A 77 -11.53 2.51 1.19
N LYS A 78 -10.75 2.01 0.24
CA LYS A 78 -9.47 2.62 -0.15
C LYS A 78 -9.65 4.07 -0.59
N ARG A 79 -10.63 4.35 -1.45
CA ARG A 79 -10.94 5.71 -1.92
C ARG A 79 -11.40 6.64 -0.80
N GLU A 80 -12.15 6.14 0.18
CA GLU A 80 -12.54 6.92 1.37
C GLU A 80 -11.33 7.32 2.19
N ILE A 81 -10.46 6.36 2.52
CA ILE A 81 -9.24 6.62 3.30
C ILE A 81 -8.33 7.61 2.57
N GLU A 82 -8.20 7.50 1.24
CA GLU A 82 -7.43 8.44 0.44
C GLU A 82 -7.97 9.88 0.53
N LYS A 83 -9.29 10.06 0.50
CA LYS A 83 -9.92 11.37 0.71
C LYS A 83 -9.72 11.89 2.12
N GLU A 84 -9.82 11.03 3.13
CA GLU A 84 -9.57 11.39 4.53
C GLU A 84 -8.12 11.87 4.70
N LEU A 85 -7.14 11.14 4.15
CA LEU A 85 -5.72 11.53 4.16
C LEU A 85 -5.46 12.87 3.47
N GLU A 86 -6.15 13.16 2.37
CA GLU A 86 -6.01 14.43 1.65
C GLU A 86 -6.53 15.64 2.44
N ASN A 87 -7.50 15.44 3.34
CA ASN A 87 -8.06 16.49 4.18
C ASN A 87 -7.18 16.80 5.40
N VAL A 88 -6.40 15.83 5.87
CA VAL A 88 -5.55 15.98 7.07
C VAL A 88 -4.19 16.60 6.73
N VAL A 89 -3.70 16.40 5.51
CA VAL A 89 -2.33 16.79 5.13
C VAL A 89 -2.31 18.12 4.37
N PRO A 90 -1.38 19.05 4.70
CA PRO A 90 -1.25 20.33 4.01
C PRO A 90 -1.17 20.18 2.49
N LYS A 91 -1.96 20.96 1.75
CA LYS A 91 -2.00 20.90 0.29
C LYS A 91 -0.72 21.41 -0.36
N ASP A 92 -0.09 22.41 0.24
CA ASP A 92 1.04 23.16 -0.32
C ASP A 92 2.42 22.63 0.13
N SER A 93 2.49 21.38 0.60
CA SER A 93 3.76 20.79 1.03
C SER A 93 4.70 20.58 -0.16
N LEU A 94 5.99 20.90 0.03
CA LEU A 94 7.05 20.69 -0.97
C LEU A 94 7.19 19.24 -1.43
N ILE A 95 6.67 18.27 -0.67
CA ILE A 95 6.71 16.86 -1.09
C ILE A 95 6.03 16.63 -2.45
N PHE A 96 4.99 17.42 -2.77
CA PHE A 96 4.22 17.30 -4.01
C PHE A 96 4.94 17.91 -5.22
N THR A 97 6.07 18.59 -5.03
CA THR A 97 6.90 19.09 -6.14
C THR A 97 7.90 18.05 -6.63
N ILE A 98 8.03 16.91 -5.95
CA ILE A 98 8.95 15.84 -6.33
C ILE A 98 8.33 15.01 -7.45
N PRO A 99 8.96 14.90 -8.63
CA PRO A 99 8.47 14.06 -9.72
C PRO A 99 8.27 12.61 -9.28
N GLY A 100 7.15 12.00 -9.68
CA GLY A 100 6.76 10.64 -9.29
C GLY A 100 5.93 10.58 -8.00
N ILE A 101 6.00 11.58 -7.10
CA ILE A 101 5.18 11.59 -5.89
C ILE A 101 3.76 12.08 -6.21
N GLY A 102 2.82 11.13 -6.28
CA GLY A 102 1.39 11.41 -6.37
C GLY A 102 0.79 11.92 -5.06
N ARG A 103 -0.45 12.44 -5.12
CA ARG A 103 -1.14 13.05 -3.96
C ARG A 103 -1.27 12.12 -2.77
N THR A 104 -1.82 10.92 -2.97
CA THR A 104 -1.96 9.89 -1.93
C THR A 104 -0.61 9.55 -1.30
N LEU A 105 0.42 9.37 -2.13
CA LEU A 105 1.74 8.96 -1.68
C LEU A 105 2.40 10.06 -0.83
N GLY A 106 2.31 11.32 -1.24
CA GLY A 106 2.80 12.44 -0.45
C GLY A 106 2.07 12.57 0.88
N CYS A 107 0.75 12.34 0.91
CA CYS A 107 -0.01 12.29 2.16
C CYS A 107 0.46 11.18 3.11
N ILE A 108 0.66 9.96 2.60
CA ILE A 108 1.18 8.82 3.36
C ILE A 108 2.57 9.15 3.95
N ILE A 109 3.46 9.71 3.15
CA ILE A 109 4.81 10.07 3.62
C ILE A 109 4.71 11.12 4.73
N LEU A 110 3.95 12.20 4.53
CA LEU A 110 3.80 13.25 5.54
C LEU A 110 3.15 12.73 6.83
N ALA A 111 2.14 11.87 6.72
CA ALA A 111 1.47 11.25 7.86
C ALA A 111 2.40 10.36 8.70
N ARG A 112 3.24 9.53 8.06
CA ARG A 112 4.19 8.65 8.76
C ARG A 112 5.36 9.43 9.34
N VAL A 113 5.95 10.31 8.53
CA VAL A 113 7.13 11.11 8.88
C VAL A 113 6.80 12.12 9.97
N GLY A 114 5.66 12.81 9.89
CA GLY A 114 5.33 13.94 10.75
C GLY A 114 6.34 15.07 10.59
N ASP A 115 6.82 15.62 11.70
CA ASP A 115 7.89 16.62 11.66
C ASP A 115 9.24 15.98 11.26
N VAL A 116 9.78 16.39 10.11
CA VAL A 116 11.09 15.93 9.62
C VAL A 116 12.25 16.41 10.49
N LYS A 117 12.09 17.50 11.25
CA LYS A 117 13.15 18.04 12.12
C LYS A 117 13.48 17.12 13.30
N ARG A 118 12.62 16.13 13.61
CA ARG A 118 12.91 15.10 14.62
C ARG A 118 14.08 14.20 14.24
N PHE A 119 14.45 14.16 12.97
CA PHE A 119 15.61 13.41 12.49
C PHE A 119 16.85 14.31 12.54
N GLY A 120 17.79 14.00 13.43
CA GLY A 120 19.03 14.78 13.58
C GLY A 120 19.92 14.81 12.33
N ASP A 121 19.74 13.86 11.40
CA ASP A 121 20.44 13.84 10.13
C ASP A 121 19.67 13.02 9.07
N LYS A 122 20.07 13.16 7.80
CA LYS A 122 19.47 12.43 6.67
C LYS A 122 19.65 10.91 6.75
N LYS A 123 20.72 10.39 7.37
CA LYS A 123 20.96 8.95 7.48
C LYS A 123 19.94 8.31 8.42
N ARG A 124 19.58 8.98 9.51
CA ARG A 124 18.52 8.55 10.44
C ARG A 124 17.15 8.52 9.76
N PHE A 125 16.87 9.48 8.89
CA PHE A 125 15.65 9.46 8.08
C PHE A 125 15.62 8.27 7.11
N VAL A 126 16.71 8.02 6.40
CA VAL A 126 16.83 6.87 5.48
C VAL A 126 16.68 5.54 6.22
N ALA A 127 17.30 5.41 7.40
CA ALA A 127 17.16 4.24 8.27
C ALA A 127 15.72 4.07 8.78
N TYR A 128 15.04 5.17 9.16
CA TYR A 128 13.62 5.13 9.54
C TYR A 128 12.73 4.64 8.39
N CYS A 129 13.02 5.04 7.16
CA CYS A 129 12.35 4.53 5.97
C CYS A 129 12.70 3.07 5.65
N GLY A 130 13.70 2.48 6.31
CA GLY A 130 14.23 1.15 6.01
C GLY A 130 14.88 1.06 4.63
N LEU A 131 15.45 2.16 4.12
CA LEU A 131 16.11 2.23 2.82
C LEU A 131 17.64 2.15 2.95
N ASP A 132 18.16 2.03 4.17
CA ASP A 132 19.58 1.81 4.44
C ASP A 132 19.98 0.37 4.07
N PRO A 133 21.24 0.14 3.66
CA PRO A 133 21.72 -1.21 3.37
C PRO A 133 21.74 -2.05 4.66
N LEU A 134 21.25 -3.28 4.57
CA LEU A 134 21.40 -4.25 5.64
C LEU A 134 22.87 -4.68 5.73
N VAL A 135 23.55 -4.28 6.80
CA VAL A 135 24.93 -4.67 7.08
C VAL A 135 24.96 -5.67 8.23
N GLU A 136 25.47 -6.87 7.98
CA GLU A 136 25.72 -7.89 8.98
C GLU A 136 27.23 -8.00 9.20
N SER A 137 27.66 -7.88 10.46
CA SER A 137 29.07 -8.05 10.86
C SER A 137 29.17 -9.20 11.85
N SER A 138 29.89 -10.26 11.47
CA SER A 138 30.14 -11.44 12.31
C SER A 138 31.51 -11.39 13.02
N GLY A 139 32.15 -10.21 13.06
CA GLY A 139 33.51 -10.03 13.60
C GLY A 139 34.63 -10.53 12.68
N LYS A 140 34.34 -11.40 11.71
CA LYS A 140 35.30 -11.90 10.69
C LYS A 140 35.05 -11.36 9.28
N SER A 141 33.86 -10.84 9.01
CA SER A 141 33.49 -10.29 7.70
C SER A 141 32.32 -9.31 7.84
N VAL A 142 32.26 -8.33 6.95
CA VAL A 142 31.15 -7.38 6.79
C VAL A 142 30.45 -7.72 5.47
N VAL A 143 29.17 -8.07 5.53
CA VAL A 143 28.37 -8.43 4.34
C VAL A 143 27.16 -7.52 4.24
N SER A 144 26.92 -6.98 3.03
CA SER A 144 25.70 -6.21 2.73
C SER A 144 24.67 -7.10 2.03
N ARG A 145 23.45 -7.20 2.60
CA ARG A 145 22.35 -8.06 2.09
C ARG A 145 21.10 -7.26 1.72
N GLY A 146 21.21 -6.37 0.74
CA GLY A 146 20.08 -5.61 0.20
C GLY A 146 19.59 -4.51 1.14
N ILE A 147 18.36 -4.02 0.96
CA ILE A 147 17.77 -2.97 1.81
C ILE A 147 17.30 -3.53 3.16
N SER A 148 17.43 -2.71 4.20
CA SER A 148 16.98 -3.00 5.55
C SER A 148 15.48 -3.27 5.61
N ARG A 149 15.09 -4.20 6.49
CA ARG A 149 13.68 -4.38 6.90
C ARG A 149 13.40 -3.78 8.28
N ARG A 150 14.41 -3.17 8.90
CA ARG A 150 14.35 -2.53 10.23
C ARG A 150 13.94 -1.07 10.06
N GLY A 151 12.66 -0.84 9.75
CA GLY A 151 12.13 0.49 9.50
C GLY A 151 10.62 0.44 9.24
N ASP A 152 10.07 1.57 8.87
CA ASP A 152 8.65 1.71 8.57
C ASP A 152 8.27 0.95 7.28
N ALA A 153 7.62 -0.20 7.44
CA ALA A 153 7.29 -1.07 6.31
C ALA A 153 6.32 -0.42 5.30
N VAL A 154 5.40 0.42 5.78
CA VAL A 154 4.43 1.13 4.93
C VAL A 154 5.15 2.22 4.15
N LEU A 155 5.98 3.02 4.83
CA LEU A 155 6.78 4.07 4.19
C LEU A 155 7.75 3.48 3.16
N ARG A 156 8.43 2.38 3.49
CA ARG A 156 9.31 1.66 2.57
C ARG A 156 8.58 1.19 1.32
N SER A 157 7.44 0.52 1.48
CA SER A 157 6.64 0.05 0.35
C SER A 157 6.13 1.21 -0.50
N SER A 158 5.75 2.32 0.14
CA SER A 158 5.21 3.50 -0.53
C SER A 158 6.29 4.18 -1.36
N ILE A 159 7.51 4.31 -0.86
CA ILE A 159 8.65 4.89 -1.59
C ILE A 159 9.10 3.99 -2.75
N LEU A 160 9.05 2.67 -2.58
CA LEU A 160 9.41 1.72 -3.65
C LEU A 160 8.36 1.60 -4.77
N GLN A 161 7.18 2.20 -4.61
CA GLN A 161 6.13 2.25 -5.64
C GLN A 161 6.26 3.45 -6.58
N LEU A 162 7.23 4.35 -6.34
CA LEU A 162 7.60 5.47 -7.22
C LEU A 162 8.21 4.99 -8.53
#